data_AF-A0A523TA43-F1
#
_entry.id   AF-A0A523TA43-F1
#
_cell.length_a   1.000
_cell.length_b   1.000
_cell.length_c   1.000
_cell.angle_alpha   90.00
_cell.angle_beta   90.00
_cell.angle_gamma   90.00
#
_symmetry.space_group_name_H-M   'P 1'
#
loop_
_entity.id
_entity.type
_entity.pdbx_description
1 polymer ?
#
loop_
_entity_poly.entity_id
_entity_poly.type
_entity_poly.pdbx_seq_one_letter_code
_entity_poly.pdbx_strand_id
1 'polypeptide(L)'
;MPLTQAVSFKAVIQKNRRIHIPVVIRWRFKLEPGEVFKMHLKLGHHFEDFYCRMGTDGRLTVPKVTAKEFLKSEEESLEGSRVEVTLYPVKKEEEIE
;
A
#
# COMPACT_ATOMS: atom_id res chain seq x y z
N MET A 1 14.28 -7.95 -5.54
CA MET A 1 15.31 -6.92 -5.17
C MET A 1 14.54 -5.85 -4.44
N PRO A 2 14.78 -5.58 -3.16
CA PRO A 2 13.86 -4.77 -2.36
C PRO A 2 13.78 -3.35 -2.91
N LEU A 3 12.65 -2.68 -2.67
CA LEU A 3 12.50 -1.26 -2.92
C LEU A 3 13.71 -0.54 -2.29
N THR A 4 14.40 0.34 -3.03
CA THR A 4 15.59 1.06 -2.52
C THR A 4 15.31 2.53 -2.20
N GLN A 5 14.19 3.04 -2.69
CA GLN A 5 13.75 4.42 -2.53
C GLN A 5 12.23 4.45 -2.37
N ALA A 6 11.71 5.49 -1.73
CA ALA A 6 10.28 5.69 -1.65
C ALA A 6 9.68 5.92 -3.04
N VAL A 7 8.51 5.33 -3.32
CA VAL A 7 7.80 5.54 -4.58
C VAL A 7 6.35 5.94 -4.31
N SER A 8 5.94 7.04 -4.92
CA SER A 8 4.57 7.56 -4.82
C SER A 8 3.80 7.34 -6.10
N PHE A 9 2.53 6.97 -5.99
CA PHE A 9 1.61 6.83 -7.11
C PHE A 9 0.17 7.06 -6.68
N LYS A 10 -0.68 7.42 -7.65
CA LYS A 10 -2.12 7.52 -7.43
C LYS A 10 -2.80 6.21 -7.79
N ALA A 11 -3.75 5.79 -6.98
CA ALA A 11 -4.51 4.57 -7.20
C ALA A 11 -5.97 4.74 -6.80
N VAL A 12 -6.80 3.80 -7.24
CA VAL A 12 -8.19 3.67 -6.80
C VAL A 12 -8.28 2.46 -5.88
N ILE A 13 -8.95 2.63 -4.74
CA ILE A 13 -9.25 1.51 -3.85
C ILE A 13 -10.31 0.63 -4.52
N GLN A 14 -9.96 -0.61 -4.78
CA GLN A 14 -10.84 -1.63 -5.35
C GLN A 14 -11.58 -2.40 -4.27
N LYS A 15 -12.47 -3.29 -4.72
CA LYS A 15 -13.22 -4.21 -3.86
C LYS A 15 -12.31 -4.91 -2.85
N ASN A 16 -12.81 -5.07 -1.63
CA ASN A 16 -12.06 -5.64 -0.50
C ASN A 16 -10.85 -4.79 -0.07
N ARG A 17 -10.90 -3.47 -0.27
CA ARG A 17 -9.84 -2.51 0.12
C ARG A 17 -8.49 -2.80 -0.53
N ARG A 18 -8.51 -3.25 -1.78
CA ARG A 18 -7.30 -3.62 -2.52
C ARG A 18 -6.78 -2.45 -3.34
N ILE A 19 -5.47 -2.30 -3.39
CA ILE A 19 -4.78 -1.30 -4.21
C ILE A 19 -3.87 -2.05 -5.16
N HIS A 20 -3.98 -1.78 -6.46
CA HIS A 20 -3.01 -2.29 -7.45
C HIS A 20 -1.77 -1.43 -7.44
N ILE A 21 -0.61 -2.08 -7.35
CA ILE A 21 0.66 -1.42 -7.65
C ILE A 21 0.79 -1.36 -9.18
N PRO A 22 1.03 -0.19 -9.79
CA PRO A 22 1.25 -0.08 -11.24
C PRO A 22 2.34 -1.03 -11.74
N VAL A 23 2.09 -1.69 -12.88
CA VAL A 23 3.01 -2.68 -13.49
C VAL A 23 4.42 -2.09 -13.65
N VAL A 24 4.51 -0.84 -14.11
CA VAL A 24 5.77 -0.13 -14.31
C VAL A 24 6.59 -0.03 -13.02
N ILE A 25 5.93 0.21 -11.87
CA ILE A 25 6.59 0.26 -10.57
C ILE A 25 7.07 -1.14 -10.18
N ARG A 26 6.20 -2.15 -10.31
CA ARG A 26 6.58 -3.54 -9.99
C ARG A 26 7.79 -4.02 -10.79
N TRP A 27 7.84 -3.72 -12.08
CA TRP A 27 8.94 -4.10 -12.95
C TRP A 27 10.21 -3.30 -12.67
N ARG A 28 10.10 -1.97 -12.55
CA ARG A 28 11.24 -1.09 -12.29
C ARG A 28 11.98 -1.48 -11.01
N PHE A 29 11.24 -1.84 -9.97
CA PHE A 29 11.80 -2.22 -8.68
C PHE A 29 11.88 -3.73 -8.47
N LYS A 30 11.52 -4.55 -9.46
CA LYS A 30 11.51 -6.02 -9.35
C LYS A 30 10.84 -6.51 -8.06
N LEU A 31 9.64 -5.98 -7.78
CA LEU A 31 8.88 -6.31 -6.57
C LEU A 31 8.40 -7.75 -6.61
N GLU A 32 8.56 -8.46 -5.50
CA GLU A 32 8.25 -9.88 -5.39
C GLU A 32 7.07 -10.14 -4.46
N PRO A 33 6.19 -11.12 -4.78
CA PRO A 33 5.13 -11.54 -3.87
C PRO A 33 5.65 -11.82 -2.47
N GLY A 34 4.97 -11.27 -1.48
CA GLY A 34 5.30 -11.47 -0.09
C GLY A 34 6.29 -10.45 0.48
N GLU A 35 6.86 -9.55 -0.33
CA GLU A 35 7.61 -8.40 0.17
C GLU A 35 6.75 -7.49 1.05
N VAL A 36 7.37 -6.91 2.09
CA VAL A 36 6.72 -6.03 3.06
C VAL A 36 7.20 -4.60 2.86
N PHE A 37 6.25 -3.67 2.91
CA PHE A 37 6.47 -2.24 2.71
C PHE A 37 5.83 -1.46 3.85
N LYS A 38 6.44 -0.33 4.23
CA LYS A 38 5.70 0.70 4.96
C LYS A 38 4.94 1.51 3.92
N MET A 39 3.61 1.57 4.04
CA MET A 39 2.75 2.33 3.14
C MET A 39 2.22 3.56 3.87
N HIS A 40 2.38 4.71 3.23
CA HIS A 40 1.69 5.95 3.57
C HIS A 40 0.52 6.12 2.61
N LEU A 41 -0.69 6.10 3.14
CA LEU A 41 -1.92 6.26 2.38
C LEU A 41 -2.53 7.62 2.67
N LYS A 42 -2.78 8.41 1.63
CA LYS A 42 -3.37 9.75 1.74
C LYS A 42 -4.68 9.82 0.97
N LEU A 43 -5.72 10.28 1.65
CA LEU A 43 -7.06 10.53 1.11
C LEU A 43 -7.51 11.95 1.48
N GLY A 44 -7.44 12.88 0.53
CA GLY A 44 -7.70 14.29 0.79
C GLY A 44 -6.71 14.89 1.79
N HIS A 45 -7.22 15.33 2.95
CA HIS A 45 -6.41 15.87 4.06
C HIS A 45 -6.03 14.83 5.12
N HIS A 46 -6.59 13.62 5.04
CA HIS A 46 -6.30 12.54 5.98
C HIS A 46 -5.15 11.68 5.43
N PHE A 47 -4.32 11.17 6.35
CA PHE A 47 -3.26 10.23 6.01
C PHE A 47 -3.08 9.20 7.11
N GLU A 48 -2.63 8.01 6.73
CA GLU A 48 -2.30 6.92 7.66
C GLU A 48 -1.08 6.15 7.19
N ASP A 49 -0.31 5.67 8.16
CA ASP A 49 0.90 4.87 7.95
C ASP A 49 0.69 3.45 8.48
N PHE A 50 1.00 2.45 7.67
CA PHE A 50 0.96 1.06 8.12
C PHE A 50 1.86 0.15 7.29
N TYR A 51 2.19 -1.01 7.85
CA TYR A 51 2.91 -2.04 7.12
C TYR A 51 1.95 -2.89 6.29
N CYS A 52 2.36 -3.22 5.09
CA CYS A 52 1.58 -4.04 4.18
C CYS A 52 2.48 -5.04 3.45
N ARG A 53 1.89 -6.17 3.07
CA ARG A 53 2.55 -7.23 2.31
C ARG A 53 1.97 -7.28 0.90
N MET A 54 2.80 -7.37 -0.12
CA MET A 54 2.32 -7.55 -1.49
C MET A 54 1.79 -8.97 -1.70
N GLY A 55 0.56 -9.06 -2.21
CA GLY A 55 -0.05 -10.32 -2.63
C GLY A 55 0.60 -10.88 -3.90
N THR A 56 0.32 -12.15 -4.19
CA THR A 56 0.77 -12.82 -5.43
C THR A 56 0.23 -12.19 -6.70
N ASP A 57 -0.89 -11.45 -6.59
CA ASP A 57 -1.52 -10.71 -7.68
C ASP A 57 -0.97 -9.28 -7.84
N GLY A 58 0.09 -8.91 -7.10
CA GLY A 58 0.70 -7.57 -7.17
C GLY A 58 -0.15 -6.48 -6.51
N ARG A 59 -1.04 -6.87 -5.59
CA ARG A 59 -1.95 -5.96 -4.88
C ARG A 59 -1.54 -5.80 -3.41
N LEU A 60 -1.90 -4.65 -2.86
CA LEU A 60 -1.81 -4.33 -1.43
C LEU A 60 -3.21 -4.30 -0.85
N THR A 61 -3.33 -4.63 0.44
CA THR A 61 -4.61 -4.57 1.16
C THR A 61 -4.53 -3.53 2.26
N VAL A 62 -5.49 -2.62 2.30
CA VAL A 62 -5.64 -1.66 3.39
C VAL A 62 -6.29 -2.36 4.58
N PRO A 63 -5.70 -2.30 5.79
CA PRO A 63 -6.30 -2.84 7.00
C PRO A 63 -7.68 -2.23 7.24
N LYS A 64 -8.60 -3.05 7.79
CA LYS A 64 -9.97 -2.58 8.07
C LYS A 64 -9.97 -1.44 9.10
N VAL A 65 -9.07 -1.47 10.07
CA VAL A 65 -8.93 -0.41 11.09
C VAL A 65 -8.53 0.91 10.44
N THR A 66 -7.45 0.91 9.64
CA THR A 66 -7.04 2.08 8.87
C THR A 66 -8.14 2.59 7.96
N ALA A 67 -8.90 1.70 7.32
CA ALA A 67 -10.02 2.10 6.50
C ALA A 67 -11.11 2.84 7.30
N LYS A 68 -11.39 2.40 8.54
CA LYS A 68 -12.36 3.07 9.42
C LYS A 68 -11.92 4.47 9.83
N GLU A 69 -10.62 4.70 10.06
CA GLU A 69 -10.09 6.03 10.40
C GLU A 69 -10.33 7.07 9.29
N PHE A 70 -10.42 6.62 8.04
CA PHE A 70 -10.72 7.50 6.90
C PHE A 70 -12.21 7.75 6.67
N LEU A 71 -13.08 6.93 7.26
CA LEU A 71 -14.52 6.96 6.99
C LEU A 71 -15.22 7.69 8.14
N LYS A 72 -16.21 8.53 7.81
CA LYS A 72 -16.97 9.27 8.83
C LYS A 72 -18.06 8.39 9.47
N SER A 73 -18.41 7.28 8.82
CA SER A 73 -19.44 6.33 9.26
C SER A 73 -19.03 4.89 8.93
N GLU A 74 -19.51 3.92 9.74
CA GLU A 74 -19.27 2.49 9.51
C GLU A 74 -19.94 1.94 8.25
N GLU A 75 -20.91 2.66 7.69
CA GLU A 75 -21.63 2.30 6.45
C GLU A 75 -20.90 2.76 5.18
N GLU A 76 -19.94 3.69 5.31
CA GLU A 76 -19.19 4.19 4.17
C GLU A 76 -18.13 3.15 3.72
N SER A 77 -17.82 3.17 2.43
CA SER A 77 -16.79 2.31 1.84
C SER A 77 -15.72 3.17 1.17
N LEU A 78 -14.46 2.77 1.32
CA LEU A 78 -13.36 3.38 0.58
C LEU A 78 -13.32 2.94 -0.89
N GLU A 79 -14.13 1.95 -1.29
CA GLU A 79 -14.16 1.46 -2.66
C GLU A 79 -14.52 2.56 -3.66
N GLY A 80 -13.75 2.68 -4.73
CA GLY A 80 -13.89 3.75 -5.74
C GLY A 80 -13.17 5.05 -5.40
N SER A 81 -12.70 5.22 -4.16
CA SER A 81 -11.97 6.43 -3.75
C SER A 81 -10.57 6.49 -4.37
N ARG A 82 -10.19 7.70 -4.81
CA ARG A 82 -8.85 8.01 -5.31
C ARG A 82 -7.92 8.35 -4.15
N VAL A 83 -6.82 7.63 -4.06
CA VAL A 83 -5.82 7.78 -3.01
C VAL A 83 -4.44 8.03 -3.60
N GLU A 84 -3.61 8.73 -2.83
CA GLU A 84 -2.19 8.82 -3.07
C GLU A 84 -1.47 7.85 -2.13
N VAL A 85 -0.61 7.02 -2.71
CA VAL A 85 0.08 5.93 -2.03
C VAL A 85 1.56 6.17 -2.15
N THR A 86 2.27 6.17 -1.02
CA THR A 86 3.73 6.14 -1.01
C THR A 86 4.20 4.86 -0.34
N LEU A 87 4.99 4.06 -1.06
CA LEU A 87 5.63 2.87 -0.53
C LEU A 87 7.06 3.20 -0.13
N TYR A 88 7.40 2.86 1.10
CA TYR A 88 8.74 2.97 1.66
C TYR A 88 9.35 1.59 1.82
N PRO A 89 10.67 1.47 1.58
CA PRO A 89 11.36 0.22 1.79
C PRO A 89 11.43 -0.10 3.28
N VAL A 90 11.22 -1.37 3.63
CA VAL A 90 11.53 -1.88 4.96
C VAL A 90 12.88 -2.57 4.85
N LYS A 91 13.89 -2.08 5.58
CA LYS A 91 15.16 -2.79 5.68
C LYS A 91 14.86 -4.13 6.34
N LYS A 92 15.13 -5.24 5.66
CA LYS A 92 15.32 -6.51 6.37
C LYS A 92 16.59 -6.31 7.19
N GLU A 93 16.50 -6.44 8.51
CA GLU A 93 17.71 -6.69 9.29
C GLU A 93 18.30 -7.97 8.70
N GLU A 94 19.50 -7.85 8.13
CA GLU A 94 20.24 -9.00 7.64
C GLU A 94 20.41 -9.97 8.81
N GLU A 95 20.11 -11.26 8.56
CA GLU A 95 20.40 -12.34 9.49
C GLU A 95 21.88 -12.21 9.90
N ILE A 96 22.10 -11.93 11.18
CA ILE A 96 23.42 -11.99 11.78
C ILE A 96 23.79 -13.47 11.78
N GLU A 97 24.60 -13.90 10.81
CA GLU A 97 25.33 -15.18 10.85
C GLU A 97 26.36 -15.19 11.98
#